data_AF-S2KJ06-F1
#
_entry.id   AF-S2KJ06-F1
#
_cell.length_a   1.000
_cell.length_b   1.000
_cell.length_c   1.000
_cell.angle_alpha   90.00
_cell.angle_beta   90.00
_cell.angle_gamma   90.00
#
_symmetry.space_group_name_H-M   'P 1'
#
loop_
_entity.id
_entity.type
_entity.pdbx_description
1 polymer ?
#
loop_
_entity_poly.entity_id
_entity_poly.type
_entity_poly.pdbx_seq_one_letter_code
_entity_poly.pdbx_strand_id
1 'polypeptide(L)'
;MPNQEPPVFSAWNPGLEADLPKCYQALETIHQAANVSTCLADIHELRALTGLTEEELVAFRVERLMLHELIVQVTANIVVLEGEEEEVLGQHFRRITHKILSDYLAPELPAFQQAYDELYDRIHDRVGRILSAAFQPPVEDSAPAQASFLSHCFSRRKTTRQRTGNSSTQDNLSIQERHYGVIQGIKDKGLAARDDQESAIYKSTYRILSSIASTQGYIGLDQGLLRTLITRHVCNDYGSGQIGRMLAPYVERAMQQEGYRRIPCAREPILISLKGASAAGKSSLRFYLKDTLRDLGIQPDQYGTITPDIWRRLLLDYESLGEAYKYAGHLSGKEVRLIDAKLDRYIRDKAQRDRTIPNLVIDRFRFDSFSSEQVSRILDATYARYVATMYIYFIVTPPEATVERGWNRGLTRGRYKAVEDFLGHCVEAYSGMPRLFFKWLNSRNPQFKYFFMDNDVPKHIRPATIAYGTREELNVLNPMGLINIDRYKKINTMATCPTEVYPGGDALALHRNCEFLKQCIAKVPMVNFIDEASGKVYLRATAGRFSVVDPTILQARREEQGLAELFSVLAVPER
;
A
#
# COMPACT_ATOMS: atom_id res chain seq x y z
N MET A 1 19.20 -13.53 46.02
CA MET A 1 18.75 -12.97 44.73
C MET A 1 17.69 -11.93 45.07
N PRO A 2 17.96 -10.62 44.95
CA PRO A 2 16.94 -9.63 45.28
C PRO A 2 15.79 -9.77 44.29
N ASN A 3 14.56 -9.84 44.81
CA ASN A 3 13.30 -9.75 44.07
C ASN A 3 13.38 -8.54 43.13
N GLN A 4 13.70 -8.76 41.85
CA GLN A 4 13.43 -7.77 40.82
C GLN A 4 11.92 -7.74 40.67
N GLU A 5 11.30 -6.58 40.92
CA GLU A 5 9.91 -6.36 40.55
C GLU A 5 9.71 -6.82 39.10
N PRO A 6 8.64 -7.58 38.80
CA PRO A 6 8.41 -8.03 37.45
C PRO A 6 8.38 -6.82 36.52
N PRO A 7 8.98 -6.92 35.32
CA PRO A 7 9.00 -5.79 34.39
C PRO A 7 7.57 -5.32 34.14
N VAL A 8 7.35 -4.01 34.30
CA VAL A 8 6.04 -3.35 34.18
C VAL A 8 5.37 -3.62 32.82
N PHE A 9 6.16 -3.94 31.80
CA PHE A 9 5.69 -4.24 30.45
C PHE A 9 6.20 -5.58 29.94
N SER A 10 5.39 -6.25 29.13
CA SER A 10 5.69 -7.53 28.50
C SER A 10 5.22 -7.54 27.04
N ALA A 11 5.49 -8.62 26.30
CA ALA A 11 4.98 -8.77 24.94
C ALA A 11 3.45 -8.70 24.84
N TRP A 12 2.77 -9.21 25.86
CA TRP A 12 1.31 -9.28 25.95
C TRP A 12 0.68 -8.13 26.73
N ASN A 13 1.51 -7.30 27.37
CA ASN A 13 1.12 -6.03 27.96
C ASN A 13 2.20 -4.97 27.66
N PRO A 14 2.28 -4.46 26.41
CA PRO A 14 3.33 -3.55 26.01
C PRO A 14 3.15 -2.13 26.57
N GLY A 15 2.03 -1.82 27.25
CA GLY A 15 1.66 -0.47 27.62
C GLY A 15 1.39 0.41 26.41
N LEU A 16 0.71 -0.15 25.41
CA LEU A 16 0.32 0.51 24.17
C LEU A 16 -1.15 0.21 23.88
N GLU A 17 -1.86 1.24 23.45
CA GLU A 17 -3.17 1.14 22.82
C GLU A 17 -3.02 1.07 21.29
N ALA A 18 -3.99 0.48 20.60
CA ALA A 18 -4.00 0.41 19.13
C ALA A 18 -4.17 1.82 18.51
N ASP A 19 -5.08 2.60 19.08
CA ASP A 19 -5.26 4.01 18.73
C ASP A 19 -4.19 4.88 19.40
N LEU A 20 -3.83 5.97 18.71
CA LEU A 20 -2.91 6.96 19.27
C LEU A 20 -3.62 7.81 20.32
N PRO A 21 -3.11 7.88 21.56
CA PRO A 21 -3.65 8.76 22.58
C PRO A 21 -3.70 10.22 22.10
N LYS A 22 -4.79 10.92 22.45
CA LYS A 22 -5.02 12.32 22.01
C LYS A 22 -3.84 13.24 22.35
N CYS A 23 -3.20 13.03 23.50
CA CYS A 23 -2.04 13.82 23.93
C CYS A 23 -0.83 13.70 22.99
N TYR A 24 -0.74 12.63 22.18
CA TYR A 24 0.37 12.40 21.25
C TYR A 24 0.03 12.75 19.79
N GLN A 25 -1.21 13.16 19.48
CA GLN A 25 -1.62 13.49 18.10
C GLN A 25 -0.77 14.59 17.47
N ALA A 26 -0.41 15.61 18.25
CA ALA A 26 0.46 16.70 17.77
C ALA A 26 1.89 16.24 17.42
N LEU A 27 2.30 15.06 17.89
CA LEU A 27 3.61 14.47 17.58
C LEU A 27 3.61 13.70 16.25
N GLU A 28 2.44 13.42 15.64
CA GLU A 28 2.41 12.78 14.33
C GLU A 28 3.13 13.66 13.31
N THR A 29 3.98 13.06 12.48
CA THR A 29 4.85 13.82 11.58
C THR A 29 4.08 14.68 10.58
N ILE A 30 2.85 14.27 10.24
CA ILE A 30 1.93 15.01 9.37
C ILE A 30 1.26 16.22 10.05
N HIS A 31 1.37 16.35 11.37
CA HIS A 31 0.77 17.43 12.17
C HIS A 31 1.81 18.37 12.80
N GLN A 32 3.09 17.99 12.75
CA GLN A 32 4.19 18.84 13.25
C GLN A 32 4.34 20.10 12.39
N ALA A 33 4.32 21.27 13.02
CA ALA A 33 4.42 22.57 12.35
C ALA A 33 5.71 22.77 11.53
N ALA A 34 6.77 22.03 11.86
CA ALA A 34 8.01 22.00 11.09
C ALA A 34 7.85 21.31 9.72
N ASN A 35 6.88 20.41 9.59
CA ASN A 35 6.66 19.60 8.38
C ASN A 35 5.50 20.11 7.53
N VAL A 36 4.48 20.70 8.17
CA VAL A 36 3.24 21.14 7.51
C VAL A 36 2.88 22.59 7.84
N SER A 37 2.11 23.22 6.96
CA SER A 37 1.56 24.57 7.17
C SER A 37 0.11 24.55 7.70
N THR A 38 -0.55 23.39 7.70
CA THR A 38 -1.90 23.21 8.23
C THR A 38 -1.89 23.04 9.74
N CYS A 39 -2.83 23.68 10.44
CA CYS A 39 -3.00 23.54 11.88
C CYS A 39 -3.79 22.27 12.20
N LEU A 40 -3.34 21.48 13.19
CA LEU A 40 -4.04 20.28 13.66
C LEU A 40 -5.48 20.56 14.12
N ALA A 41 -5.72 21.72 14.73
CA ALA A 41 -7.06 22.10 15.20
C ALA A 41 -8.08 22.15 14.05
N ASP A 42 -7.66 22.61 12.88
CA ASP A 42 -8.53 22.76 11.70
C ASP A 42 -8.82 21.39 11.05
N ILE A 43 -7.91 20.41 11.17
CA ILE A 43 -8.02 19.12 10.49
C ILE A 43 -9.28 18.36 10.93
N HIS A 44 -9.63 18.39 12.22
CA HIS A 44 -10.83 17.71 12.71
C HIS A 44 -12.11 18.29 12.12
N GLU A 45 -12.22 19.61 12.05
CA GLU A 45 -13.37 20.29 11.46
C GLU A 45 -13.43 20.05 9.94
N LEU A 46 -12.29 20.21 9.24
CA LEU A 46 -12.20 19.97 7.81
C LEU A 46 -12.56 18.52 7.44
N ARG A 47 -12.16 17.54 8.26
CA ARG A 47 -12.53 16.13 8.05
C ARG A 47 -14.03 15.92 8.18
N ALA A 48 -14.67 16.53 9.18
CA ALA A 48 -16.12 16.46 9.35
C ALA A 48 -16.87 17.14 8.17
N LEU A 49 -16.35 18.26 7.67
CA LEU A 49 -16.96 19.00 6.57
C LEU A 49 -16.76 18.34 5.20
N THR A 50 -15.59 17.76 4.94
CA THR A 50 -15.19 17.30 3.59
C THR A 50 -15.23 15.78 3.40
N GLY A 51 -15.21 15.01 4.49
CA GLY A 51 -15.03 13.56 4.46
C GLY A 51 -13.63 13.10 4.00
N LEU A 52 -12.70 14.02 3.79
CA LEU A 52 -11.32 13.70 3.40
C LEU A 52 -10.53 13.13 4.59
N THR A 53 -9.54 12.31 4.27
CA THR A 53 -8.59 11.81 5.27
C THR A 53 -7.64 12.91 5.74
N GLU A 54 -7.00 12.72 6.89
CA GLU A 54 -6.01 13.69 7.40
C GLU A 54 -4.86 13.85 6.39
N GLU A 55 -4.43 12.75 5.79
CA GLU A 55 -3.39 12.71 4.76
C GLU A 55 -3.72 13.54 3.50
N GLU A 56 -5.01 13.69 3.18
CA GLU A 56 -5.49 14.51 2.06
C GLU A 56 -5.68 15.98 2.43
N LEU A 57 -5.79 16.29 3.73
CA LEU A 57 -6.06 17.65 4.23
C LEU A 57 -4.79 18.41 4.63
N VAL A 58 -3.74 17.71 5.06
CA VAL A 58 -2.47 18.33 5.45
C VAL A 58 -1.80 19.01 4.26
N ALA A 59 -1.04 20.09 4.49
CA ALA A 59 -0.23 20.72 3.45
C ALA A 59 1.24 20.71 3.87
N PHE A 60 2.06 19.93 3.17
CA PHE A 60 3.48 19.83 3.47
C PHE A 60 4.24 21.08 3.05
N ARG A 61 5.23 21.45 3.87
CA ARG A 61 6.21 22.47 3.52
C ARG A 61 7.19 21.93 2.49
N VAL A 62 7.84 22.84 1.76
CA VAL A 62 8.76 22.50 0.66
C VAL A 62 9.93 21.64 1.13
N GLU A 63 10.50 21.98 2.29
CA GLU A 63 11.58 21.23 2.94
C GLU A 63 11.19 19.77 3.15
N ARG A 64 9.94 19.54 3.55
CA ARG A 64 9.43 18.19 3.81
C ARG A 64 9.15 17.45 2.50
N LEU A 65 8.59 18.13 1.51
CA LEU A 65 8.42 17.56 0.16
C LEU A 65 9.77 17.19 -0.49
N MET A 66 10.81 18.00 -0.29
CA MET A 66 12.17 17.69 -0.73
C MET A 66 12.68 16.40 -0.08
N LEU A 67 12.48 16.23 1.24
CA LEU A 67 12.83 14.98 1.92
C LEU A 67 12.05 13.77 1.36
N HIS A 68 10.75 13.93 1.08
CA HIS A 68 9.93 12.85 0.50
C HIS A 68 10.49 12.40 -0.85
N GLU A 69 10.74 13.36 -1.75
CA GLU A 69 11.24 13.07 -3.10
C GLU A 69 12.68 12.59 -3.10
N LEU A 70 13.51 13.02 -2.14
CA LEU A 70 14.85 12.47 -1.93
C LEU A 70 14.78 11.00 -1.49
N ILE A 71 13.92 10.66 -0.52
CA ILE A 71 13.70 9.26 -0.11
C ILE A 71 13.29 8.40 -1.30
N VAL A 72 12.38 8.91 -2.14
CA VAL A 72 11.94 8.24 -3.38
C VAL A 72 13.11 7.98 -4.32
N GLN A 73 13.92 9.00 -4.61
CA GLN A 73 15.02 8.86 -5.57
C GLN A 73 16.17 8.01 -5.06
N VAL A 74 16.54 8.11 -3.78
CA VAL A 74 17.54 7.22 -3.18
C VAL A 74 17.05 5.76 -3.27
N THR A 75 15.79 5.50 -2.93
CA THR A 75 15.19 4.16 -3.00
C THR A 75 15.16 3.60 -4.44
N ALA A 76 14.84 4.44 -5.43
CA ALA A 76 14.61 4.00 -6.81
C ALA A 76 15.85 4.02 -7.72
N ASN A 77 16.90 4.76 -7.36
CA ASN A 77 18.05 5.00 -8.23
C ASN A 77 19.41 4.59 -7.64
N ILE A 78 19.56 4.52 -6.32
CA ILE A 78 20.85 4.26 -5.68
C ILE A 78 20.87 2.85 -5.09
N VAL A 79 21.93 2.09 -5.39
CA VAL A 79 22.19 0.79 -4.76
C VAL A 79 22.51 1.04 -3.28
N VAL A 80 21.62 0.58 -2.40
CA VAL A 80 21.87 0.58 -0.95
C VAL A 80 22.17 -0.85 -0.53
N LEU A 81 23.45 -1.10 -0.24
CA LEU A 81 23.92 -2.44 0.10
C LEU A 81 23.34 -2.93 1.42
N GLU A 82 22.81 -4.14 1.41
CA GLU A 82 22.42 -4.87 2.60
C GLU A 82 23.66 -5.46 3.29
N GLY A 83 23.85 -5.14 4.57
CA GLY A 83 24.86 -5.78 5.40
C GLY A 83 24.48 -7.18 5.88
N GLU A 84 25.28 -7.71 6.80
CA GLU A 84 25.01 -8.97 7.50
C GLU A 84 23.79 -8.87 8.42
N GLU A 85 23.56 -7.67 8.98
CA GLU A 85 22.39 -7.37 9.79
C GLU A 85 21.38 -6.48 9.05
N GLU A 86 20.10 -6.67 9.38
CA GLU A 86 18.99 -5.88 8.81
C GLU A 86 19.18 -4.36 9.00
N GLU A 87 19.75 -3.92 10.13
CA GLU A 87 19.87 -2.48 10.41
C GLU A 87 20.91 -1.77 9.54
N VAL A 88 21.87 -2.51 8.98
CA VAL A 88 22.90 -1.93 8.11
C VAL A 88 22.28 -1.30 6.87
N LEU A 89 21.25 -1.93 6.29
CA LEU A 89 20.50 -1.35 5.17
C LEU A 89 19.94 0.03 5.53
N GLY A 90 19.30 0.14 6.70
CA GLY A 90 18.73 1.39 7.18
C GLY A 90 19.80 2.44 7.54
N GLN A 91 20.93 2.03 8.09
CA GLN A 91 22.06 2.92 8.39
C GLN A 91 22.69 3.47 7.11
N HIS A 92 22.95 2.62 6.11
CA HIS A 92 23.46 3.02 4.81
C HIS A 92 22.49 3.97 4.10
N PHE A 93 21.19 3.64 4.08
CA PHE A 93 20.16 4.49 3.49
C PHE A 93 20.20 5.89 4.13
N ARG A 94 20.14 5.97 5.47
CA ARG A 94 20.19 7.25 6.18
C ARG A 94 21.45 8.03 5.90
N ARG A 95 22.63 7.39 5.90
CA ARG A 95 23.90 8.05 5.60
C ARG A 95 23.90 8.70 4.21
N ILE A 96 23.44 7.97 3.20
CA ILE A 96 23.33 8.47 1.82
C ILE A 96 22.35 9.64 1.77
N THR A 97 21.15 9.46 2.32
CA THR A 97 20.11 10.50 2.31
C THR A 97 20.56 11.77 3.03
N HIS A 98 21.15 11.65 4.23
CA HIS A 98 21.64 12.82 4.97
C HIS A 98 22.74 13.55 4.21
N LYS A 99 23.71 12.83 3.63
CA LYS A 99 24.79 13.43 2.85
C LYS A 99 24.26 14.23 1.66
N ILE A 100 23.30 13.68 0.90
CA ILE A 100 22.70 14.38 -0.24
C ILE A 100 21.89 15.58 0.25
N LEU A 101 21.10 15.41 1.32
CA LEU A 101 20.27 16.48 1.87
C LEU A 101 21.12 17.66 2.36
N SER A 102 22.16 17.41 3.16
CA SER A 102 22.98 18.46 3.77
C SER A 102 23.88 19.17 2.77
N ASP A 103 24.55 18.43 1.89
CA ASP A 103 25.66 18.98 1.11
C ASP A 103 25.23 19.44 -0.28
N TYR A 104 24.13 18.88 -0.81
CA TYR A 104 23.70 19.13 -2.19
C TYR A 104 22.33 19.82 -2.29
N LEU A 105 21.44 19.66 -1.30
CA LEU A 105 20.08 20.22 -1.37
C LEU A 105 19.85 21.38 -0.40
N ALA A 106 20.35 21.31 0.83
CA ALA A 106 20.17 22.37 1.82
C ALA A 106 20.69 23.75 1.36
N PRO A 107 21.85 23.86 0.67
CA PRO A 107 22.33 25.15 0.14
C PRO A 107 21.37 25.78 -0.89
N GLU A 108 20.59 24.95 -1.58
CA GLU A 108 19.72 25.35 -2.69
C GLU A 108 18.26 25.55 -2.25
N LEU A 109 17.96 25.34 -0.96
CA LEU A 109 16.60 25.41 -0.42
C LEU A 109 15.84 26.70 -0.79
N PRO A 110 16.44 27.91 -0.77
CA PRO A 110 15.75 29.13 -1.19
C PRO A 110 15.22 29.07 -2.63
N ALA A 111 15.96 28.43 -3.55
CA ALA A 111 15.52 28.27 -4.93
C ALA A 111 14.32 27.30 -5.04
N PHE A 112 14.32 26.23 -4.23
CA PHE A 112 13.19 25.29 -4.17
C PHE A 112 11.93 25.96 -3.61
N GLN A 113 12.08 26.78 -2.56
CA GLN A 113 10.96 27.55 -1.98
C GLN A 113 10.36 28.49 -3.02
N GLN A 114 11.19 29.30 -3.69
CA GLN A 114 10.73 30.21 -4.73
C GLN A 114 9.98 29.47 -5.87
N ALA A 115 10.58 28.39 -6.39
CA ALA A 115 9.95 27.62 -7.47
C ALA A 115 8.62 26.99 -7.05
N TYR A 116 8.50 26.58 -5.78
CA TYR A 116 7.26 26.05 -5.23
C TYR A 116 6.20 27.14 -5.06
N ASP A 117 6.55 28.31 -4.53
CA ASP A 117 5.61 29.42 -4.32
C ASP A 117 5.03 29.89 -5.66
N GLU A 118 5.88 30.05 -6.69
CA GLU A 118 5.43 30.37 -8.04
C GLU A 118 4.50 29.29 -8.62
N LEU A 119 4.77 28.01 -8.34
CA LEU A 119 3.89 26.91 -8.76
C LEU A 119 2.56 26.93 -8.00
N TYR A 120 2.59 27.18 -6.70
CA TYR A 120 1.42 27.29 -5.85
C TYR A 120 0.49 28.38 -6.37
N ASP A 121 1.02 29.58 -6.62
CA ASP A 121 0.23 30.72 -7.11
C ASP A 121 -0.42 30.42 -8.47
N ARG A 122 0.34 29.83 -9.41
CA ARG A 122 -0.20 29.42 -10.72
C ARG A 122 -1.34 28.42 -10.59
N ILE A 123 -1.18 27.39 -9.75
CA ILE A 123 -2.21 26.39 -9.50
C ILE A 123 -3.41 27.06 -8.82
N HIS A 124 -3.16 27.89 -7.82
CA HIS A 124 -4.18 28.60 -7.07
C HIS A 124 -5.06 29.42 -8.02
N ASP A 125 -4.47 30.25 -8.88
CA ASP A 125 -5.15 31.03 -9.92
C ASP A 125 -5.93 30.19 -10.92
N ARG A 126 -5.37 29.04 -11.31
CA ARG A 126 -6.07 28.13 -12.21
C ARG A 126 -7.28 27.48 -11.56
N VAL A 127 -7.15 27.01 -10.32
CA VAL A 127 -8.26 26.44 -9.53
C VAL A 127 -9.35 27.48 -9.32
N GLY A 128 -8.98 28.72 -8.99
CA GLY A 128 -9.94 29.82 -8.83
C GLY A 128 -10.80 30.01 -10.09
N ARG A 129 -10.16 30.07 -11.28
CA ARG A 129 -10.89 30.15 -12.55
C ARG A 129 -11.80 28.95 -12.81
N ILE A 130 -11.37 27.73 -12.46
CA ILE A 130 -12.20 26.53 -12.61
C ILE A 130 -13.43 26.60 -11.71
N LEU A 131 -13.27 26.97 -10.44
CA LEU A 131 -14.37 27.07 -9.48
C LEU A 131 -15.34 28.20 -9.86
N SER A 132 -14.84 29.37 -10.25
CA SER A 132 -15.70 30.47 -10.69
C SER A 132 -16.52 30.09 -11.93
N ALA A 133 -15.92 29.40 -12.91
CA ALA A 133 -16.66 28.92 -14.08
C ALA A 133 -17.64 27.78 -13.75
N ALA A 134 -17.32 26.95 -12.76
CA ALA A 134 -18.12 25.81 -12.35
C ALA A 134 -19.38 26.20 -11.57
N PHE A 135 -19.31 27.25 -10.75
CA PHE A 135 -20.40 27.71 -9.88
C PHE A 135 -20.94 29.09 -10.25
N GLN A 136 -20.73 29.53 -11.49
CA GLN A 136 -21.38 30.74 -12.00
C GLN A 136 -22.90 30.58 -11.96
N PRO A 137 -23.67 31.58 -11.46
CA PRO A 137 -25.12 31.56 -11.58
C PRO A 137 -25.50 31.48 -13.06
N PRO A 138 -26.53 30.70 -13.44
CA PRO A 138 -27.03 30.76 -14.80
C PRO A 138 -27.43 32.21 -15.10
N VAL A 139 -26.92 32.74 -16.22
CA VAL A 139 -27.33 34.07 -16.71
C VAL A 139 -28.83 33.97 -16.98
N GLU A 140 -29.65 34.72 -16.26
CA GLU A 140 -31.03 34.93 -16.66
C GLU A 140 -30.99 35.57 -18.04
N ASP A 141 -31.43 34.86 -19.07
CA ASP A 141 -31.70 35.46 -20.38
C ASP A 141 -32.63 36.64 -20.12
N SER A 142 -32.08 37.84 -20.28
CA SER A 142 -32.80 39.10 -20.11
C SER A 142 -34.13 38.99 -20.83
N ALA A 143 -35.22 39.09 -20.06
CA ALA A 143 -36.58 38.94 -20.54
C ALA A 143 -36.79 39.71 -21.85
N PRO A 144 -37.45 39.13 -22.87
CA PRO A 144 -37.70 39.85 -24.11
C PRO A 144 -38.47 41.13 -23.78
N ALA A 145 -37.96 42.24 -24.30
CA ALA A 145 -38.55 43.56 -24.15
C ALA A 145 -40.07 43.50 -24.37
N GLN A 146 -40.82 44.16 -23.48
CA GLN A 146 -42.27 44.24 -23.50
C GLN A 146 -42.81 44.45 -24.92
N ALA A 147 -43.34 43.38 -25.52
CA ALA A 147 -44.00 43.46 -26.80
C ALA A 147 -45.37 44.13 -26.61
N SER A 148 -45.49 45.30 -27.24
CA SER A 148 -46.67 46.13 -27.40
C SER A 148 -48.00 45.36 -27.55
N PHE A 149 -49.02 45.88 -26.86
CA PHE A 149 -50.39 45.39 -26.72
C PHE A 149 -51.24 45.38 -28.03
N LEU A 150 -50.63 45.47 -29.21
CA LEU A 150 -51.34 45.61 -30.50
C LEU A 150 -50.99 44.56 -31.58
N SER A 151 -50.46 43.40 -31.21
CA SER A 151 -50.26 42.27 -32.15
C SER A 151 -51.33 41.17 -32.07
N HIS A 152 -52.41 41.37 -31.31
CA HIS A 152 -53.40 40.31 -31.05
C HIS A 152 -54.53 40.14 -32.08
N CYS A 153 -54.52 40.87 -33.19
CA CYS A 153 -55.49 40.67 -34.26
C CYS A 153 -54.78 40.24 -35.55
N PHE A 154 -55.17 39.06 -36.04
CA PHE A 154 -54.78 38.41 -37.30
C PHE A 154 -53.48 37.57 -37.31
N SER A 155 -53.60 36.32 -36.85
CA SER A 155 -53.19 35.16 -37.66
C SER A 155 -53.57 33.85 -36.96
N ARG A 156 -54.68 33.27 -37.41
CA ARG A 156 -55.11 31.92 -37.09
C ARG A 156 -54.50 31.01 -38.16
N ARG A 157 -53.31 30.47 -37.93
CA ARG A 157 -52.77 29.38 -38.75
C ARG A 157 -52.12 28.31 -37.86
N LYS A 158 -52.75 27.13 -37.90
CA LYS A 158 -52.24 25.85 -37.39
C LYS A 158 -50.78 25.70 -37.79
N THR A 159 -49.89 25.76 -36.80
CA THR A 159 -48.51 25.28 -36.93
C THR A 159 -48.31 24.25 -35.82
N THR A 160 -48.18 23.02 -36.30
CA THR A 160 -47.53 21.86 -35.71
C THR A 160 -46.70 22.21 -34.48
N ARG A 161 -47.10 21.64 -33.33
CA ARG A 161 -46.30 21.58 -32.11
C ARG A 161 -45.12 20.65 -32.36
N GLN A 162 -44.14 21.11 -33.14
CA GLN A 162 -42.78 20.63 -33.06
C GLN A 162 -42.29 21.06 -31.68
N ARG A 163 -42.33 20.12 -30.74
CA ARG A 163 -41.44 20.11 -29.58
C ARG A 163 -40.01 20.12 -30.14
N THR A 164 -39.47 21.30 -30.39
CA THR A 164 -38.03 21.50 -30.38
C THR A 164 -37.58 21.20 -28.96
N GLY A 165 -36.97 20.03 -28.81
CA GLY A 165 -36.38 19.59 -27.57
C GLY A 165 -35.24 20.50 -27.14
N ASN A 166 -34.93 20.39 -25.85
CA ASN A 166 -33.69 20.78 -25.18
C ASN A 166 -33.54 22.23 -24.68
N SER A 167 -34.57 22.80 -24.05
CA SER A 167 -34.34 23.92 -23.12
C SER A 167 -35.13 23.87 -21.80
N SER A 168 -35.98 22.86 -21.55
CA SER A 168 -36.83 22.81 -20.35
C SER A 168 -36.41 21.80 -19.29
N THR A 169 -35.20 21.22 -19.36
CA THR A 169 -34.71 20.24 -18.38
C THR A 169 -33.71 20.78 -17.38
N GLN A 170 -33.10 21.96 -17.61
CA GLN A 170 -32.16 22.57 -16.64
C GLN A 170 -32.86 23.31 -15.49
N ASP A 171 -34.09 23.78 -15.70
CA ASP A 171 -34.81 24.60 -14.71
C ASP A 171 -35.42 23.81 -13.54
N ASN A 172 -35.53 22.49 -13.64
CA ASN A 172 -36.10 21.63 -12.59
C ASN A 172 -35.07 20.75 -11.85
N LEU A 173 -33.77 20.92 -12.11
CA LEU A 173 -32.73 20.16 -11.39
C LEU A 173 -32.57 20.69 -9.97
N SER A 174 -32.56 19.78 -9.00
CA SER A 174 -32.16 20.09 -7.63
C SER A 174 -30.73 20.63 -7.58
N ILE A 175 -30.39 21.38 -6.54
CA ILE A 175 -29.02 21.90 -6.31
C ILE A 175 -28.00 20.75 -6.34
N GLN A 176 -28.38 19.59 -5.79
CA GLN A 176 -27.54 18.39 -5.76
C GLN A 176 -27.25 17.86 -7.18
N GLU A 177 -28.26 17.74 -8.03
CA GLU A 177 -28.09 17.29 -9.42
C GLU A 177 -27.24 18.27 -10.24
N ARG A 178 -27.42 19.58 -10.02
CA ARG A 178 -26.58 20.61 -10.66
C ARG A 178 -25.11 20.45 -10.24
N HIS A 179 -24.84 20.33 -8.94
CA HIS A 179 -23.48 20.10 -8.43
C HIS A 179 -22.87 18.79 -8.94
N TYR A 180 -23.65 17.72 -9.04
CA TYR A 180 -23.18 16.46 -9.61
C TYR A 180 -22.82 16.60 -11.10
N GLY A 181 -23.63 17.34 -11.87
CA GLY A 181 -23.32 17.67 -13.27
C GLY A 181 -22.01 18.46 -13.41
N VAL A 182 -21.77 19.43 -12.52
CA VAL A 182 -20.51 20.19 -12.45
C VAL A 182 -19.32 19.27 -12.16
N ILE A 183 -19.44 18.39 -11.17
CA ILE A 183 -18.39 17.42 -10.80
C ILE A 183 -18.06 16.50 -11.99
N GLN A 184 -19.06 16.00 -12.72
CA GLN A 184 -18.82 15.19 -13.92
C GLN A 184 -18.14 15.98 -15.03
N GLY A 185 -18.54 17.23 -15.28
CA GLY A 185 -17.86 18.10 -16.24
C GLY A 185 -16.39 18.36 -15.91
N ILE A 186 -16.05 18.47 -14.61
CA ILE A 186 -14.66 18.58 -14.13
C ILE A 186 -13.89 17.28 -14.40
N LYS A 187 -14.51 16.12 -14.15
CA LYS A 187 -13.92 14.81 -14.45
C LYS A 187 -13.62 14.65 -15.94
N ASP A 188 -14.57 14.97 -16.80
CA ASP A 188 -14.43 14.81 -18.26
C ASP A 188 -13.33 15.72 -18.82
N LYS A 189 -13.28 16.98 -18.37
CA LYS A 189 -12.18 17.91 -18.72
C LYS A 189 -10.83 17.39 -18.24
N GLY A 190 -10.75 16.81 -17.05
CA GLY A 190 -9.53 16.20 -16.54
C GLY A 190 -9.05 14.99 -17.33
N LEU A 191 -9.97 14.13 -17.79
CA LEU A 191 -9.65 12.98 -18.64
C LEU A 191 -9.22 13.40 -20.06
N ALA A 192 -9.71 14.53 -20.56
CA ALA A 192 -9.33 15.09 -21.85
C ALA A 192 -8.04 15.94 -21.79
N ALA A 193 -7.57 16.32 -20.61
CA ALA A 193 -6.38 17.14 -20.44
C ALA A 193 -5.12 16.39 -20.91
N ARG A 194 -4.31 17.07 -21.74
CA ARG A 194 -3.03 16.54 -22.24
C ARG A 194 -1.83 17.02 -21.44
N ASP A 195 -1.97 18.15 -20.76
CA ASP A 195 -0.96 18.70 -19.88
C ASP A 195 -1.06 18.06 -18.49
N ASP A 196 0.08 17.65 -17.95
CA ASP A 196 0.16 16.95 -16.66
C ASP A 196 -0.36 17.83 -15.51
N GLN A 197 -0.06 19.14 -15.55
CA GLN A 197 -0.50 20.07 -14.51
C GLN A 197 -2.02 20.23 -14.54
N GLU A 198 -2.60 20.48 -15.71
CA GLU A 198 -4.04 20.59 -15.88
C GLU A 198 -4.75 19.30 -15.45
N SER A 199 -4.23 18.13 -15.85
CA SER A 199 -4.79 16.84 -15.43
C SER A 199 -4.77 16.68 -13.92
N ALA A 200 -3.67 17.04 -13.26
CA ALA A 200 -3.56 16.99 -11.80
C ALA A 200 -4.52 17.95 -11.09
N ILE A 201 -4.70 19.17 -11.63
CA ILE A 201 -5.65 20.16 -11.12
C ILE A 201 -7.08 19.63 -11.20
N TYR A 202 -7.51 19.15 -12.37
CA TYR A 202 -8.86 18.61 -12.54
C TYR A 202 -9.09 17.36 -11.69
N LYS A 203 -8.11 16.45 -11.62
CA LYS A 203 -8.19 15.25 -10.76
C LYS A 203 -8.39 15.62 -9.29
N SER A 204 -7.62 16.57 -8.78
CA SER A 204 -7.73 17.03 -7.38
C SER A 204 -9.04 17.77 -7.13
N THR A 205 -9.45 18.63 -8.07
CA THR A 205 -10.75 19.32 -8.01
C THR A 205 -11.88 18.30 -7.94
N TYR A 206 -11.89 17.30 -8.84
CA TYR A 206 -12.88 16.23 -8.83
C TYR A 206 -12.88 15.44 -7.52
N ARG A 207 -11.70 15.06 -7.00
CA ARG A 207 -11.57 14.29 -5.74
C ARG A 207 -12.17 15.05 -4.56
N ILE A 208 -11.81 16.32 -4.39
CA ILE A 208 -12.28 17.12 -3.26
C ILE A 208 -13.77 17.40 -3.36
N LEU A 209 -14.26 17.87 -4.50
CA LEU A 209 -15.68 18.18 -4.67
C LEU A 209 -16.57 16.94 -4.54
N SER A 210 -16.13 15.79 -5.07
CA SER A 210 -16.86 14.53 -4.91
C SER A 210 -16.91 14.08 -3.46
N SER A 211 -15.82 14.25 -2.72
CA SER A 211 -15.78 13.92 -1.28
C SER A 211 -16.78 14.76 -0.50
N ILE A 212 -16.72 16.09 -0.67
CA ILE A 212 -17.64 17.03 -0.01
C ILE A 212 -19.09 16.72 -0.36
N ALA A 213 -19.39 16.53 -1.65
CA ALA A 213 -20.75 16.22 -2.09
C ALA A 213 -21.25 14.89 -1.52
N SER A 214 -20.39 13.88 -1.39
CA SER A 214 -20.76 12.60 -0.76
C SER A 214 -21.00 12.71 0.74
N THR A 215 -20.33 13.65 1.43
CA THR A 215 -20.45 13.84 2.88
C THR A 215 -21.61 14.76 3.26
N GLN A 216 -21.77 15.87 2.55
CA GLN A 216 -22.75 16.93 2.88
C GLN A 216 -24.01 16.88 1.99
N GLY A 217 -24.01 16.08 0.93
CA GLY A 217 -25.07 16.03 -0.09
C GLY A 217 -25.02 17.17 -1.10
N TYR A 218 -24.30 18.26 -0.83
CA TYR A 218 -24.06 19.37 -1.77
C TYR A 218 -22.75 20.11 -1.43
N ILE A 219 -22.32 21.03 -2.30
CA ILE A 219 -21.10 21.83 -2.11
C ILE A 219 -21.49 23.17 -1.50
N GLY A 220 -21.40 23.29 -0.17
CA GLY A 220 -21.77 24.49 0.59
C GLY A 220 -20.58 25.29 1.14
N LEU A 221 -19.34 24.89 0.82
CA LEU A 221 -18.14 25.53 1.33
C LEU A 221 -17.78 26.78 0.53
N ASP A 222 -17.19 27.76 1.22
CA ASP A 222 -16.68 28.99 0.62
C ASP A 222 -15.68 28.71 -0.51
N GLN A 223 -15.74 29.50 -1.59
CA GLN A 223 -14.88 29.31 -2.76
C GLN A 223 -13.39 29.51 -2.43
N GLY A 224 -13.05 30.41 -1.50
CA GLY A 224 -11.67 30.63 -1.04
C GLY A 224 -11.12 29.42 -0.29
N LEU A 225 -11.93 28.81 0.58
CA LEU A 225 -11.58 27.57 1.26
C LEU A 225 -11.41 26.41 0.27
N LEU A 226 -12.38 26.20 -0.64
CA LEU A 226 -12.29 25.18 -1.69
C LEU A 226 -11.03 25.34 -2.54
N ARG A 227 -10.76 26.57 -2.98
CA ARG A 227 -9.58 26.92 -3.78
C ARG A 227 -8.30 26.54 -3.04
N THR A 228 -8.22 26.87 -1.75
CA THR A 228 -7.06 26.54 -0.89
C THR A 228 -6.89 25.03 -0.71
N LEU A 229 -7.97 24.29 -0.39
CA LEU A 229 -7.93 22.84 -0.21
C LEU A 229 -7.48 22.12 -1.48
N ILE A 230 -8.05 22.50 -2.64
CA ILE A 230 -7.68 21.93 -3.93
C ILE A 230 -6.23 22.25 -4.28
N THR A 231 -5.80 23.50 -4.10
CA THR A 231 -4.41 23.90 -4.39
C THR A 231 -3.42 23.08 -3.57
N ARG A 232 -3.65 22.96 -2.26
CA ARG A 232 -2.81 22.16 -1.35
C ARG A 232 -2.76 20.69 -1.75
N HIS A 233 -3.91 20.11 -2.08
CA HIS A 233 -3.99 18.72 -2.54
C HIS A 233 -3.20 18.50 -3.85
N VAL A 234 -3.29 19.42 -4.82
CA VAL A 234 -2.48 19.36 -6.05
C VAL A 234 -0.99 19.46 -5.71
N CYS A 235 -0.59 20.38 -4.83
CA CYS A 235 0.82 20.61 -4.51
C CYS A 235 1.46 19.42 -3.77
N ASN A 236 0.71 18.73 -2.90
CA ASN A 236 1.22 17.55 -2.18
C ASN A 236 1.58 16.36 -3.10
N ASP A 237 0.92 16.23 -4.25
CA ASP A 237 1.18 15.15 -5.24
C ASP A 237 1.96 15.68 -6.45
N TYR A 238 1.34 16.53 -7.27
CA TYR A 238 1.96 17.08 -8.49
C TYR A 238 3.10 18.05 -8.15
N GLY A 239 2.90 18.95 -7.19
CA GLY A 239 3.95 19.88 -6.75
C GLY A 239 5.17 19.15 -6.20
N SER A 240 4.95 18.13 -5.37
CA SER A 240 5.98 17.19 -4.92
C SER A 240 6.73 16.59 -6.11
N GLY A 241 6.02 16.11 -7.15
CA GLY A 241 6.65 15.62 -8.36
C GLY A 241 7.55 16.65 -9.07
N GLN A 242 7.19 17.93 -9.07
CA GLN A 242 8.04 19.01 -9.61
C GLN A 242 9.31 19.21 -8.77
N ILE A 243 9.18 19.19 -7.43
CA ILE A 243 10.33 19.22 -6.51
C ILE A 243 11.27 18.03 -6.79
N GLY A 244 10.70 16.84 -7.01
CA GLY A 244 11.46 15.66 -7.43
C GLY A 244 12.24 15.87 -8.74
N ARG A 245 11.61 16.45 -9.76
CA ARG A 245 12.30 16.77 -11.04
C ARG A 245 13.42 17.78 -10.83
N MET A 246 13.20 18.80 -10.01
CA MET A 246 14.17 19.84 -9.70
C MET A 246 15.36 19.32 -8.88
N LEU A 247 15.16 18.37 -7.97
CA LEU A 247 16.25 17.80 -7.17
C LEU A 247 17.05 16.70 -7.89
N ALA A 248 16.52 16.12 -8.97
CA ALA A 248 17.16 15.00 -9.68
C ALA A 248 18.59 15.29 -10.18
N PRO A 249 18.92 16.49 -10.73
CA PRO A 249 20.30 16.82 -11.10
C PRO A 249 21.28 16.84 -9.92
N TYR A 250 20.81 17.20 -8.72
CA TYR A 250 21.62 17.21 -7.51
C TYR A 250 21.89 15.80 -6.99
N VAL A 251 20.89 14.92 -7.06
CA VAL A 251 21.07 13.49 -6.76
C VAL A 251 22.08 12.87 -7.71
N GLU A 252 21.99 13.15 -9.02
CA GLU A 252 22.95 12.65 -10.01
C GLU A 252 24.37 13.17 -9.74
N ARG A 253 24.52 14.47 -9.41
CA ARG A 253 25.82 15.05 -9.02
C ARG A 253 26.39 14.36 -7.80
N ALA A 254 25.57 14.12 -6.77
CA ALA A 254 26.00 13.43 -5.57
C ALA A 254 26.39 11.98 -5.85
N MET A 255 25.67 11.28 -6.73
CA MET A 255 26.05 9.92 -7.14
C MET A 255 27.43 9.88 -7.79
N GLN A 256 27.74 10.86 -8.65
CA GLN A 256 29.03 10.95 -9.33
C GLN A 256 30.17 11.32 -8.37
N GLN A 257 29.96 12.30 -7.48
CA GLN A 257 31.00 12.79 -6.57
C GLN A 257 31.26 11.88 -5.37
N GLU A 258 30.22 11.27 -4.82
CA GLU A 258 30.33 10.35 -3.67
C GLU A 258 30.57 8.89 -4.09
N GLY A 259 30.51 8.60 -5.39
CA GLY A 259 30.69 7.25 -5.93
C GLY A 259 29.52 6.30 -5.65
N TYR A 260 28.30 6.82 -5.48
CA TYR A 260 27.11 5.99 -5.29
C TYR A 260 26.72 5.28 -6.59
N ARG A 261 26.60 3.95 -6.54
CA ARG A 261 26.22 3.14 -7.70
C ARG A 261 24.75 3.32 -8.05
N ARG A 262 24.46 3.45 -9.34
CA ARG A 262 23.11 3.46 -9.88
C ARG A 262 22.54 2.06 -9.95
N ILE A 263 21.28 1.88 -9.56
CA ILE A 263 20.58 0.60 -9.76
C ILE A 263 20.34 0.41 -11.27
N PRO A 264 20.88 -0.65 -11.89
CA PRO A 264 20.76 -0.85 -13.33
C PRO A 264 19.35 -1.33 -13.69
N CYS A 265 18.85 -0.88 -14.85
CA CYS A 265 17.67 -1.47 -15.46
C CYS A 265 17.99 -2.91 -15.91
N ALA A 266 17.06 -3.83 -15.69
CA ALA A 266 17.22 -5.21 -16.11
C ALA A 266 16.62 -5.43 -17.51
N ARG A 267 17.19 -6.35 -18.29
CA ARG A 267 16.62 -6.77 -19.58
C ARG A 267 15.35 -7.62 -19.37
N GLU A 268 15.41 -8.52 -18.39
CA GLU A 268 14.30 -9.36 -17.96
C GLU A 268 14.10 -9.16 -16.46
N PRO A 269 13.35 -8.11 -16.05
CA PRO A 269 13.31 -7.74 -14.65
C PRO A 269 12.65 -8.81 -13.79
N ILE A 270 13.28 -9.10 -12.65
CA ILE A 270 12.76 -10.00 -11.64
C ILE A 270 12.22 -9.20 -10.46
N LEU A 271 11.01 -9.53 -10.04
CA LEU A 271 10.40 -9.02 -8.81
C LEU A 271 10.34 -10.13 -7.76
N ILE A 272 10.94 -9.90 -6.60
CA ILE A 272 10.72 -10.74 -5.41
C ILE A 272 9.87 -9.96 -4.42
N SER A 273 8.72 -10.51 -4.04
CA SER A 273 7.82 -9.92 -3.04
C SER A 273 7.72 -10.81 -1.81
N LEU A 274 7.93 -10.21 -0.63
CA LEU A 274 7.73 -10.86 0.65
C LEU A 274 6.34 -10.49 1.21
N LYS A 275 5.54 -11.49 1.59
CA LYS A 275 4.18 -11.33 2.11
C LYS A 275 4.02 -12.09 3.42
N GLY A 276 3.58 -11.39 4.46
CA GLY A 276 3.39 -11.93 5.81
C GLY A 276 3.05 -10.82 6.79
N ALA A 277 2.45 -11.18 7.93
CA ALA A 277 2.04 -10.24 8.97
C ALA A 277 3.22 -9.41 9.52
N SER A 278 2.91 -8.38 10.32
CA SER A 278 3.94 -7.67 11.09
C SER A 278 4.71 -8.67 11.97
N ALA A 279 6.03 -8.52 12.06
CA ALA A 279 6.92 -9.44 12.79
C ALA A 279 6.91 -10.92 12.33
N ALA A 280 6.32 -11.24 11.17
CA ALA A 280 6.37 -12.59 10.58
C ALA A 280 7.74 -13.01 10.00
N GLY A 281 8.83 -12.27 10.24
CA GLY A 281 10.18 -12.65 9.79
C GLY A 281 10.54 -12.33 8.32
N LYS A 282 9.83 -11.41 7.66
CA LYS A 282 10.13 -10.98 6.27
C LYS A 282 11.58 -10.50 6.11
N SER A 283 12.04 -9.60 6.98
CA SER A 283 13.42 -9.11 6.93
C SER A 283 14.46 -10.22 7.12
N SER A 284 14.20 -11.20 7.98
CA SER A 284 15.07 -12.36 8.15
C SER A 284 15.13 -13.22 6.88
N LEU A 285 14.00 -13.42 6.22
CA LEU A 285 13.95 -14.15 4.94
C LEU A 285 14.70 -13.40 3.82
N ARG A 286 14.62 -12.06 3.79
CA ARG A 286 15.34 -11.25 2.80
C ARG A 286 16.83 -11.52 2.79
N PHE A 287 17.43 -11.76 3.97
CA PHE A 287 18.83 -12.14 4.06
C PHE A 287 19.14 -13.43 3.27
N TYR A 288 18.30 -14.45 3.42
CA TYR A 288 18.43 -15.72 2.69
C TYR A 288 18.14 -15.60 1.19
N LEU A 289 17.35 -14.60 0.78
CA LEU A 289 17.10 -14.35 -0.64
C LEU A 289 18.34 -13.88 -1.41
N LYS A 290 19.42 -13.46 -0.72
CA LYS A 290 20.68 -13.14 -1.39
C LYS A 290 21.25 -14.35 -2.14
N ASP A 291 21.13 -15.54 -1.57
CA ASP A 291 21.58 -16.77 -2.24
C ASP A 291 20.66 -17.10 -3.42
N THR A 292 19.34 -16.99 -3.25
CA THR A 292 18.38 -17.14 -4.37
C THR A 292 18.68 -16.16 -5.50
N LEU A 293 18.97 -14.90 -5.20
CA LEU A 293 19.31 -13.88 -6.21
C LEU A 293 20.63 -14.21 -6.90
N ARG A 294 21.63 -14.70 -6.15
CA ARG A 294 22.91 -15.17 -6.72
C ARG A 294 22.70 -16.35 -7.66
N ASP A 295 21.87 -17.31 -7.29
CA ASP A 295 21.53 -18.48 -8.12
C ASP A 295 20.79 -18.06 -9.41
N LEU A 296 20.06 -16.96 -9.37
CA LEU A 296 19.44 -16.32 -10.54
C LEU A 296 20.42 -15.44 -11.34
N GLY A 297 21.70 -15.40 -10.96
CA GLY A 297 22.74 -14.59 -11.60
C GLY A 297 22.67 -13.10 -11.28
N ILE A 298 21.92 -12.69 -10.27
CA ILE A 298 21.75 -11.28 -9.86
C ILE A 298 22.71 -10.98 -8.71
N GLN A 299 23.65 -10.07 -8.96
CA GLN A 299 24.59 -9.61 -7.93
C GLN A 299 23.94 -8.63 -6.94
N PRO A 300 24.50 -8.46 -5.71
CA PRO A 300 24.00 -7.54 -4.69
C PRO A 300 23.82 -6.08 -5.12
N ASP A 301 24.52 -5.64 -6.16
CA ASP A 301 24.43 -4.29 -6.73
C ASP A 301 23.59 -4.20 -8.01
N GLN A 302 22.89 -5.28 -8.37
CA GLN A 302 22.04 -5.37 -9.56
C GLN A 302 20.54 -5.42 -9.25
N TYR A 303 20.15 -5.12 -8.01
CA TYR A 303 18.75 -4.99 -7.61
C TYR A 303 18.54 -3.85 -6.60
N GLY A 304 17.31 -3.36 -6.52
CA GLY A 304 16.87 -2.42 -5.49
C GLY A 304 16.04 -3.10 -4.40
N THR A 305 16.23 -2.72 -3.14
CA THR A 305 15.39 -3.16 -2.02
C THR A 305 14.41 -2.06 -1.63
N ILE A 306 13.11 -2.35 -1.71
CA ILE A 306 12.04 -1.45 -1.27
C ILE A 306 11.53 -1.92 0.09
N THR A 307 11.82 -1.13 1.13
CA THR A 307 11.33 -1.38 2.50
C THR A 307 10.99 -0.06 3.21
N PRO A 308 9.72 0.40 3.16
CA PRO A 308 9.31 1.69 3.73
C PRO A 308 9.65 1.90 5.21
N ASP A 309 9.82 0.81 5.97
CA ASP A 309 10.15 0.88 7.40
C ASP A 309 11.53 1.51 7.68
N ILE A 310 12.48 1.50 6.73
CA ILE A 310 13.80 2.13 6.94
C ILE A 310 13.73 3.66 6.88
N TRP A 311 12.67 4.23 6.31
CA TRP A 311 12.50 5.67 6.17
C TRP A 311 12.11 6.35 7.47
N ARG A 312 11.47 5.63 8.40
CA ARG A 312 10.86 6.21 9.62
C ARG A 312 11.80 7.06 10.47
N ARG A 313 13.06 6.65 10.61
CA ARG A 313 14.07 7.39 11.37
C ARG A 313 14.60 8.66 10.67
N LEU A 314 14.29 8.85 9.39
CA LEU A 314 14.50 10.13 8.70
C LEU A 314 13.34 11.09 8.94
N LEU A 315 12.16 10.54 9.21
CA LEU A 315 10.92 11.31 9.31
C LEU A 315 10.65 11.77 10.75
N LEU A 316 11.08 10.99 11.72
CA LEU A 316 10.82 11.22 13.13
C LEU A 316 12.12 11.06 13.91
N ASP A 317 12.42 12.05 14.76
CA ASP A 317 13.45 11.94 15.77
C ASP A 317 12.91 11.10 16.94
N TYR A 318 13.57 9.99 17.23
CA TYR A 318 13.11 9.04 18.25
C TYR A 318 13.50 9.52 19.66
N GLU A 319 14.56 10.32 19.76
CA GLU A 319 15.13 10.75 21.04
C GLU A 319 14.27 11.84 21.70
N SER A 320 13.57 12.65 20.90
CA SER A 320 12.65 13.69 21.38
C SER A 320 11.25 13.18 21.78
N LEU A 321 10.94 11.88 21.64
CA LEU A 321 9.58 11.37 21.87
C LEU A 321 9.18 11.25 23.35
N GLY A 322 10.14 11.25 24.27
CA GLY A 322 9.86 11.07 25.70
C GLY A 322 9.00 9.84 25.97
N GLU A 323 7.90 10.01 26.72
CA GLU A 323 6.97 8.92 27.05
C GLU A 323 6.26 8.31 25.83
N ALA A 324 6.17 9.05 24.72
CA ALA A 324 5.52 8.59 23.49
C ALA A 324 6.41 7.65 22.65
N TYR A 325 7.62 7.30 23.10
CA TYR A 325 8.60 6.54 22.29
C TYR A 325 8.05 5.23 21.69
N LYS A 326 7.16 4.54 22.42
CA LYS A 326 6.53 3.30 21.93
C LYS A 326 5.59 3.54 20.75
N TYR A 327 5.09 4.76 20.56
CA TYR A 327 4.23 5.15 19.44
C TYR A 327 4.99 5.62 18.18
N ALA A 328 6.34 5.59 18.16
CA ALA A 328 7.13 6.09 17.03
C ALA A 328 6.70 5.53 15.65
N GLY A 329 6.29 4.25 15.61
CA GLY A 329 5.75 3.62 14.41
C GLY A 329 4.39 4.17 13.98
N HIS A 330 3.52 4.51 14.92
CA HIS A 330 2.23 5.16 14.64
C HIS A 330 2.46 6.60 14.17
N LEU A 331 3.28 7.37 14.90
CA LEU A 331 3.53 8.79 14.65
C LEU A 331 4.07 9.12 13.25
N SER A 332 4.78 8.18 12.62
CA SER A 332 5.31 8.32 11.26
C SER A 332 4.51 7.56 10.19
N GLY A 333 3.49 6.79 10.60
CA GLY A 333 2.83 5.81 9.74
C GLY A 333 2.07 6.43 8.56
N LYS A 334 1.32 7.51 8.81
CA LYS A 334 0.55 8.22 7.77
C LYS A 334 1.45 8.80 6.68
N GLU A 335 2.56 9.41 7.08
CA GLU A 335 3.52 10.00 6.14
C GLU A 335 4.29 8.97 5.32
N VAL A 336 4.70 7.84 5.93
CA VAL A 336 5.34 6.73 5.20
C VAL A 336 4.45 6.24 4.06
N ARG A 337 3.13 6.15 4.27
CA ARG A 337 2.17 5.78 3.20
C ARG A 337 2.19 6.77 2.05
N LEU A 338 2.25 8.07 2.34
CA LEU A 338 2.33 9.11 1.32
C LEU A 338 3.62 9.00 0.50
N ILE A 339 4.76 8.75 1.14
CA ILE A 339 6.05 8.58 0.46
C ILE A 339 6.05 7.30 -0.40
N ASP A 340 5.49 6.20 0.10
CA ASP A 340 5.40 4.93 -0.65
C ASP A 340 4.50 5.07 -1.90
N ALA A 341 3.45 5.89 -1.84
CA ALA A 341 2.64 6.23 -3.02
C ALA A 341 3.43 7.07 -4.05
N LYS A 342 4.26 8.03 -3.59
CA LYS A 342 5.15 8.82 -4.45
C LYS A 342 6.22 7.93 -5.11
N LEU A 343 6.74 6.94 -4.38
CA LEU A 343 7.68 5.95 -4.92
C LEU A 343 7.06 5.13 -6.06
N ASP A 344 5.82 4.66 -5.89
CA ASP A 344 5.12 3.93 -6.94
C ASP A 344 4.89 4.78 -8.19
N ARG A 345 4.50 6.06 -8.02
CA ARG A 345 4.39 7.02 -9.13
C ARG A 345 5.74 7.15 -9.85
N TYR A 346 6.81 7.40 -9.11
CA TYR A 346 8.15 7.56 -9.67
C TYR A 346 8.63 6.33 -10.46
N ILE A 347 8.46 5.13 -9.90
CA ILE A 347 8.82 3.88 -10.57
C ILE A 347 7.99 3.69 -11.83
N ARG A 348 6.70 4.00 -11.81
CA ARG A 348 5.82 3.93 -12.99
C ARG A 348 6.29 4.87 -14.09
N ASP A 349 6.60 6.12 -13.75
CA ASP A 349 7.06 7.13 -14.71
C ASP A 349 8.41 6.72 -15.34
N LYS A 350 9.33 6.20 -14.50
CA LYS A 350 10.60 5.63 -14.95
C LYS A 350 10.39 4.42 -15.88
N ALA A 351 9.52 3.49 -15.50
CA ALA A 351 9.19 2.32 -16.30
C ALA A 351 8.56 2.68 -17.66
N GLN A 352 7.72 3.71 -17.69
CA GLN A 352 7.10 4.19 -18.95
C GLN A 352 8.14 4.81 -19.89
N ARG A 353 9.08 5.62 -19.37
CA ARG A 353 10.18 6.19 -20.16
C ARG A 353 11.15 5.12 -20.64
N ASP A 354 11.63 4.29 -19.71
CA ASP A 354 12.76 3.40 -19.96
C ASP A 354 12.30 2.04 -20.55
N ARG A 355 10.97 1.79 -20.58
CA ARG A 355 10.32 0.55 -21.03
C ARG A 355 10.73 -0.70 -20.24
N THR A 356 11.39 -0.52 -19.11
CA THR A 356 11.84 -1.58 -18.21
C THR A 356 12.02 -1.02 -16.79
N ILE A 357 12.23 -1.91 -15.82
CA ILE A 357 12.59 -1.57 -14.44
C ILE A 357 13.81 -2.38 -13.98
N PRO A 358 14.47 -2.00 -12.88
CA PRO A 358 15.46 -2.86 -12.23
C PRO A 358 14.88 -4.18 -11.70
N ASN A 359 15.76 -5.10 -11.33
CA ASN A 359 15.39 -6.17 -10.40
C ASN A 359 15.03 -5.57 -9.05
N LEU A 360 13.98 -6.07 -8.41
CA LEU A 360 13.47 -5.49 -7.17
C LEU A 360 13.17 -6.57 -6.13
N VAL A 361 13.59 -6.32 -4.89
CA VAL A 361 13.14 -7.04 -3.70
C VAL A 361 12.23 -6.11 -2.92
N ILE A 362 10.97 -6.52 -2.73
CA ILE A 362 9.95 -5.72 -2.08
C ILE A 362 9.55 -6.37 -0.76
N ASP A 363 9.87 -5.68 0.32
CA ASP A 363 9.43 -5.99 1.68
C ASP A 363 8.61 -4.81 2.21
N ARG A 364 7.38 -4.71 1.69
CA ARG A 364 6.39 -3.77 2.21
C ARG A 364 5.10 -4.50 2.54
N PHE A 365 4.64 -4.28 3.75
CA PHE A 365 3.29 -4.60 4.16
C PHE A 365 2.43 -3.39 3.84
N ARG A 366 1.43 -3.54 2.96
CA ARG A 366 0.35 -2.56 2.87
C ARG A 366 -0.94 -3.24 3.24
N PHE A 367 -1.76 -2.55 4.01
CA PHE A 367 -3.09 -3.00 4.37
C PHE A 367 -3.95 -3.18 3.09
N ASP A 368 -3.81 -2.28 2.12
CA ASP A 368 -4.41 -2.41 0.79
C ASP A 368 -3.74 -3.44 -0.13
N SER A 369 -2.61 -4.07 0.26
CA SER A 369 -1.98 -5.14 -0.54
C SER A 369 -2.79 -6.44 -0.56
N PHE A 370 -3.86 -6.52 0.24
CA PHE A 370 -4.72 -7.68 0.37
C PHE A 370 -6.20 -7.40 0.01
N SER A 371 -6.56 -6.14 -0.29
CA SER A 371 -7.90 -5.74 -0.73
C SER A 371 -8.04 -5.83 -2.25
N SER A 372 -9.03 -6.58 -2.75
CA SER A 372 -9.13 -6.96 -4.17
C SER A 372 -9.25 -5.78 -5.16
N GLU A 373 -9.83 -4.65 -4.74
CA GLU A 373 -10.04 -3.49 -5.63
C GLU A 373 -8.78 -2.63 -5.84
N GLN A 374 -7.95 -2.45 -4.80
CA GLN A 374 -6.74 -1.61 -4.88
C GLN A 374 -5.50 -2.41 -5.30
N VAL A 375 -5.41 -3.69 -4.92
CA VAL A 375 -4.37 -4.64 -5.39
C VAL A 375 -4.32 -4.75 -6.91
N SER A 376 -5.48 -4.68 -7.57
CA SER A 376 -5.60 -4.74 -9.03
C SER A 376 -4.95 -3.54 -9.72
N ARG A 377 -5.01 -2.33 -9.15
CA ARG A 377 -4.51 -1.14 -9.84
C ARG A 377 -3.02 -0.88 -9.61
N ILE A 378 -2.50 -1.13 -8.41
CA ILE A 378 -1.15 -0.67 -8.07
C ILE A 378 -0.06 -1.68 -8.47
N LEU A 379 -0.20 -2.96 -8.10
CA LEU A 379 0.79 -3.97 -8.49
C LEU A 379 0.79 -4.23 -10.00
N ASP A 380 -0.39 -4.22 -10.64
CA ASP A 380 -0.50 -4.52 -12.08
C ASP A 380 0.02 -3.37 -12.94
N ALA A 381 -0.32 -2.12 -12.61
CA ALA A 381 0.08 -0.96 -13.39
C ALA A 381 1.51 -0.48 -13.10
N THR A 382 2.10 -0.84 -11.95
CA THR A 382 3.41 -0.32 -11.52
C THR A 382 4.54 -1.32 -11.73
N TYR A 383 4.35 -2.59 -11.36
CA TYR A 383 5.45 -3.57 -11.39
C TYR A 383 5.19 -4.70 -12.38
N ALA A 384 4.06 -5.39 -12.23
CA ALA A 384 3.83 -6.66 -12.94
C ALA A 384 3.82 -6.52 -14.47
N ARG A 385 3.42 -5.35 -14.98
CA ARG A 385 3.49 -5.03 -16.41
C ARG A 385 4.91 -5.01 -16.98
N TYR A 386 5.93 -4.72 -16.16
CA TYR A 386 7.30 -4.48 -16.61
C TYR A 386 8.28 -5.58 -16.19
N VAL A 387 7.83 -6.60 -15.47
CA VAL A 387 8.70 -7.70 -15.03
C VAL A 387 8.49 -8.95 -15.87
N ALA A 388 9.55 -9.71 -16.07
CA ALA A 388 9.50 -10.99 -16.77
C ALA A 388 9.06 -12.11 -15.82
N THR A 389 9.60 -12.11 -14.59
CA THR A 389 9.31 -13.12 -13.56
C THR A 389 9.02 -12.46 -12.23
N MET A 390 8.02 -12.98 -11.52
CA MET A 390 7.66 -12.58 -10.17
C MET A 390 7.68 -13.79 -9.24
N TYR A 391 8.44 -13.64 -8.15
CA TYR A 391 8.52 -14.54 -7.02
C TYR A 391 7.71 -13.96 -5.86
N ILE A 392 6.76 -14.71 -5.31
CA ILE A 392 6.07 -14.32 -4.07
C ILE A 392 6.35 -15.34 -2.97
N TYR A 393 6.91 -14.87 -1.86
CA TYR A 393 7.12 -15.66 -0.65
C TYR A 393 6.04 -15.30 0.37
N PHE A 394 5.16 -16.24 0.67
CA PHE A 394 4.13 -16.17 1.68
C PHE A 394 4.66 -16.78 2.99
N ILE A 395 4.88 -15.94 3.99
CA ILE A 395 5.47 -16.35 5.27
C ILE A 395 4.34 -16.60 6.26
N VAL A 396 4.18 -17.86 6.65
CA VAL A 396 3.20 -18.32 7.62
C VAL A 396 3.89 -18.40 8.97
N THR A 397 3.36 -17.71 9.97
CA THR A 397 3.93 -17.60 11.32
C THR A 397 2.80 -17.70 12.35
N PRO A 398 2.93 -18.52 13.40
CA PRO A 398 1.95 -18.54 14.49
C PRO A 398 1.68 -17.13 15.03
N PRO A 399 0.40 -16.70 15.18
CA PRO A 399 0.06 -15.33 15.58
C PRO A 399 0.69 -14.89 16.90
N GLU A 400 0.71 -15.74 17.91
CA GLU A 400 1.37 -15.54 19.21
C GLU A 400 2.87 -15.24 19.06
N ALA A 401 3.55 -15.94 18.15
CA ALA A 401 4.97 -15.71 17.88
C ALA A 401 5.20 -14.32 17.26
N THR A 402 4.23 -13.78 16.51
CA THR A 402 4.35 -12.41 15.97
C THR A 402 4.31 -11.35 17.07
N VAL A 403 3.55 -11.56 18.13
CA VAL A 403 3.47 -10.67 19.29
C VAL A 403 4.82 -10.65 20.03
N GLU A 404 5.35 -11.83 20.35
CA GLU A 404 6.61 -11.97 21.09
C GLU A 404 7.82 -11.47 20.29
N ARG A 405 7.91 -11.82 19.00
CA ARG A 405 8.95 -11.31 18.11
C ARG A 405 8.83 -9.80 17.93
N GLY A 406 7.60 -9.30 17.84
CA GLY A 406 7.27 -7.89 17.77
C GLY A 406 7.77 -7.09 18.97
N TRP A 407 7.56 -7.62 20.18
CA TRP A 407 8.06 -7.05 21.42
C TRP A 407 9.58 -7.00 21.48
N ASN A 408 10.26 -8.10 21.15
CA ASN A 408 11.72 -8.15 21.09
C ASN A 408 12.30 -7.14 20.09
N ARG A 409 11.61 -6.94 18.96
CA ARG A 409 11.95 -5.88 17.99
C ARG A 409 11.70 -4.48 18.56
N GLY A 410 10.66 -4.31 19.38
CA GLY A 410 10.41 -3.10 20.17
C GLY A 410 11.60 -2.76 21.06
N LEU A 411 12.03 -3.71 21.89
CA LEU A 411 13.16 -3.54 22.81
C LEU A 411 14.48 -3.21 22.11
N THR A 412 14.76 -3.87 20.98
CA THR A 412 16.04 -3.70 20.27
C THR A 412 16.07 -2.51 19.33
N ARG A 413 14.93 -2.15 18.72
CA ARG A 413 14.89 -1.16 17.62
C ARG A 413 14.03 0.06 17.91
N GLY A 414 13.32 0.09 19.04
CA GLY A 414 12.31 1.11 19.36
C GLY A 414 11.03 0.96 18.54
N ARG A 415 10.77 -0.21 17.93
CA ARG A 415 9.62 -0.45 17.04
C ARG A 415 8.51 -1.23 17.74
N TYR A 416 7.85 -0.56 18.68
CA TYR A 416 6.73 -1.13 19.42
C TYR A 416 5.42 -1.03 18.63
N LYS A 417 4.45 -1.85 19.04
CA LYS A 417 3.10 -1.94 18.48
C LYS A 417 2.20 -2.67 19.50
N ALA A 418 0.91 -2.35 19.52
CA ALA A 418 -0.05 -2.99 20.41
C ALA A 418 -0.24 -4.48 20.05
N VAL A 419 -0.71 -5.28 21.02
CA VAL A 419 -1.01 -6.71 20.79
C VAL A 419 -2.11 -6.87 19.75
N GLU A 420 -3.19 -6.09 19.91
CA GLU A 420 -4.32 -6.06 18.99
C GLU A 420 -3.88 -5.81 17.55
N ASP A 421 -2.97 -4.85 17.37
CA ASP A 421 -2.39 -4.58 16.06
C ASP A 421 -1.69 -5.83 15.48
N PHE A 422 -0.81 -6.50 16.23
CA PHE A 422 -0.10 -7.69 15.71
C PHE A 422 -1.06 -8.79 15.26
N LEU A 423 -2.07 -9.09 16.07
CA LEU A 423 -3.07 -10.12 15.78
C LEU A 423 -4.01 -9.68 14.64
N GLY A 424 -4.40 -8.41 14.59
CA GLY A 424 -5.16 -7.82 13.48
C GLY A 424 -4.43 -7.95 12.14
N HIS A 425 -3.13 -7.64 12.10
CA HIS A 425 -2.32 -7.86 10.88
C HIS A 425 -2.23 -9.33 10.48
N CYS A 426 -2.29 -10.26 11.44
CA CYS A 426 -2.32 -11.69 11.12
C CYS A 426 -3.61 -12.03 10.38
N VAL A 427 -4.77 -11.68 10.95
CA VAL A 427 -6.09 -11.94 10.33
C VAL A 427 -6.14 -11.35 8.91
N GLU A 428 -5.67 -10.12 8.74
CA GLU A 428 -5.62 -9.46 7.45
C GLU A 428 -4.69 -10.18 6.46
N ALA A 429 -3.45 -10.47 6.88
CA ALA A 429 -2.47 -11.14 6.02
C ALA A 429 -3.01 -12.49 5.54
N TYR A 430 -3.51 -13.33 6.46
CA TYR A 430 -3.99 -14.67 6.12
C TYR A 430 -5.29 -14.67 5.33
N SER A 431 -6.16 -13.67 5.53
CA SER A 431 -7.32 -13.43 4.65
C SER A 431 -6.91 -13.03 3.24
N GLY A 432 -5.80 -12.29 3.13
CA GLY A 432 -5.30 -11.75 1.88
C GLY A 432 -4.43 -12.69 1.04
N MET A 433 -3.63 -13.57 1.67
CA MET A 433 -2.71 -14.46 0.96
C MET A 433 -3.41 -15.31 -0.12
N PRO A 434 -4.54 -16.01 0.14
CA PRO A 434 -5.25 -16.76 -0.89
C PRO A 434 -5.74 -15.89 -2.05
N ARG A 435 -6.23 -14.68 -1.75
CA ARG A 435 -6.73 -13.75 -2.77
C ARG A 435 -5.60 -13.32 -3.70
N LEU A 436 -4.45 -12.97 -3.14
CA LEU A 436 -3.27 -12.58 -3.90
C LEU A 436 -2.73 -13.76 -4.72
N PHE A 437 -2.65 -14.95 -4.10
CA PHE A 437 -2.21 -16.17 -4.77
C PHE A 437 -3.06 -16.49 -6.01
N PHE A 438 -4.38 -16.58 -5.86
CA PHE A 438 -5.26 -16.92 -6.99
C PHE A 438 -5.35 -15.81 -8.04
N LYS A 439 -5.18 -14.53 -7.66
CA LYS A 439 -5.05 -13.44 -8.64
C LYS A 439 -3.91 -13.71 -9.62
N TRP A 440 -2.73 -14.02 -9.09
CA TRP A 440 -1.54 -14.23 -9.91
C TRP A 440 -1.51 -15.57 -10.63
N LEU A 441 -2.14 -16.59 -10.04
CA LEU A 441 -2.39 -17.86 -10.72
C LEU A 441 -3.18 -17.64 -12.03
N ASN A 442 -4.20 -16.76 -11.99
CA ASN A 442 -5.03 -16.43 -13.15
C ASN A 442 -4.41 -15.40 -14.12
N SER A 443 -3.31 -14.76 -13.74
CA SER A 443 -2.65 -13.74 -14.57
C SER A 443 -1.72 -14.40 -15.56
N ARG A 444 -1.72 -13.99 -16.84
CA ARG A 444 -0.82 -14.58 -17.88
C ARG A 444 0.65 -14.19 -17.72
N ASN A 445 0.88 -12.91 -17.44
CA ASN A 445 2.21 -12.32 -17.21
C ASN A 445 2.21 -11.57 -15.88
N PRO A 446 3.36 -11.45 -15.19
CA PRO A 446 4.70 -12.02 -15.48
C PRO A 446 4.77 -13.52 -15.16
N GLN A 447 5.82 -14.27 -15.52
CA GLN A 447 5.97 -15.65 -15.02
C GLN A 447 5.83 -15.69 -13.49
N PHE A 448 4.97 -16.57 -12.96
CA PHE A 448 4.64 -16.58 -11.54
C PHE A 448 5.23 -17.80 -10.85
N LYS A 449 6.09 -17.54 -9.86
CA LYS A 449 6.67 -18.52 -8.95
C LYS A 449 6.34 -18.14 -7.52
N TYR A 450 6.04 -19.12 -6.68
CA TYR A 450 5.63 -18.83 -5.30
C TYR A 450 6.11 -19.89 -4.33
N PHE A 451 6.22 -19.45 -3.07
CA PHE A 451 6.67 -20.26 -1.94
C PHE A 451 5.82 -19.91 -0.73
N PHE A 452 5.29 -20.91 -0.05
CA PHE A 452 4.73 -20.82 1.28
C PHE A 452 5.79 -21.32 2.26
N MET A 453 6.17 -20.46 3.21
CA MET A 453 7.26 -20.71 4.14
C MET A 453 6.71 -20.85 5.55
N ASP A 454 7.08 -21.91 6.25
CA ASP A 454 6.76 -22.11 7.66
C ASP A 454 7.81 -21.44 8.53
N ASN A 455 7.41 -20.35 9.17
CA ASN A 455 8.28 -19.59 10.05
C ASN A 455 7.89 -19.77 11.52
N ASP A 456 7.42 -20.96 11.89
CA ASP A 456 7.44 -21.48 13.26
C ASP A 456 8.82 -22.03 13.65
N VAL A 457 9.86 -21.20 13.48
CA VAL A 457 11.24 -21.54 13.79
C VAL A 457 11.91 -20.44 14.61
N PRO A 458 12.98 -20.74 15.37
CA PRO A 458 13.76 -19.73 16.06
C PRO A 458 14.34 -18.67 15.13
N LYS A 459 14.64 -17.49 15.69
CA LYS A 459 15.30 -16.41 14.95
C LYS A 459 16.63 -16.92 14.36
N HIS A 460 16.95 -16.49 13.14
CA HIS A 460 18.12 -16.90 12.38
C HIS A 460 18.11 -18.35 11.88
N ILE A 461 17.04 -19.12 12.09
CA ILE A 461 16.85 -20.39 11.38
C ILE A 461 16.08 -20.12 10.08
N ARG A 462 16.46 -20.80 9.01
CA ARG A 462 15.77 -20.70 7.72
C ARG A 462 14.38 -21.34 7.85
N PRO A 463 13.29 -20.63 7.49
CA PRO A 463 11.94 -21.20 7.46
C PRO A 463 11.86 -22.45 6.57
N ALA A 464 11.12 -23.46 7.02
CA ALA A 464 10.86 -24.66 6.22
C ALA A 464 9.90 -24.35 5.06
N THR A 465 9.86 -25.19 4.03
CA THR A 465 8.95 -24.99 2.89
C THR A 465 7.65 -25.73 3.14
N ILE A 466 6.53 -25.00 3.20
CA ILE A 466 5.18 -25.59 3.27
C ILE A 466 4.81 -26.13 1.89
N ALA A 467 4.96 -25.26 0.89
CA ALA A 467 4.59 -25.54 -0.48
C ALA A 467 5.32 -24.58 -1.43
N TYR A 468 5.53 -24.99 -2.66
CA TYR A 468 6.11 -24.14 -3.70
C TYR A 468 5.57 -24.53 -5.07
N GLY A 469 5.71 -23.67 -6.06
CA GLY A 469 5.30 -24.03 -7.40
C GLY A 469 5.28 -22.90 -8.42
N THR A 470 4.59 -23.21 -9.51
CA THR A 470 4.33 -22.33 -10.64
C THR A 470 2.83 -22.31 -10.92
N ARG A 471 2.41 -21.73 -12.04
CA ARG A 471 1.00 -21.82 -12.46
C ARG A 471 0.53 -23.22 -12.79
N GLU A 472 1.45 -24.06 -13.24
CA GLU A 472 1.13 -25.39 -13.75
C GLU A 472 1.08 -26.42 -12.62
N GLU A 473 1.88 -26.20 -11.58
CA GLU A 473 2.00 -27.13 -10.47
C GLU A 473 2.11 -26.45 -9.10
N LEU A 474 1.56 -27.14 -8.11
CA LEU A 474 1.75 -26.87 -6.69
C LEU A 474 2.34 -28.12 -6.03
N ASN A 475 3.52 -27.99 -5.44
CA ASN A 475 4.19 -29.02 -4.68
C ASN A 475 3.99 -28.73 -3.18
N VAL A 476 3.32 -29.62 -2.46
CA VAL A 476 2.97 -29.50 -1.03
C VAL A 476 3.83 -30.47 -0.23
N LEU A 477 4.68 -29.95 0.67
CA LEU A 477 5.48 -30.76 1.59
C LEU A 477 4.81 -30.85 2.96
N ASN A 478 4.20 -29.76 3.43
CA ASN A 478 3.48 -29.70 4.70
C ASN A 478 2.03 -29.23 4.47
N PRO A 479 1.07 -30.16 4.29
CA PRO A 479 -0.33 -29.80 4.09
C PRO A 479 -0.92 -28.98 5.24
N MET A 480 -0.49 -29.24 6.48
CA MET A 480 -0.99 -28.55 7.67
C MET A 480 -0.63 -27.07 7.68
N GLY A 481 0.52 -26.69 7.11
CA GLY A 481 0.89 -25.29 6.95
C GLY A 481 -0.09 -24.50 6.06
N LEU A 482 -0.67 -25.14 5.04
CA LEU A 482 -1.72 -24.53 4.21
C LEU A 482 -3.06 -24.42 4.96
N ILE A 483 -3.36 -25.38 5.84
CA ILE A 483 -4.54 -25.33 6.73
C ILE A 483 -4.42 -24.18 7.74
N ASN A 484 -3.22 -23.93 8.25
CA ASN A 484 -2.98 -22.85 9.21
C ASN A 484 -3.32 -21.47 8.63
N ILE A 485 -3.22 -21.29 7.31
CA ILE A 485 -3.67 -20.05 6.64
C ILE A 485 -5.17 -19.80 6.87
N ASP A 486 -6.02 -20.83 6.88
CA ASP A 486 -7.44 -20.66 7.19
C ASP A 486 -7.68 -20.47 8.70
N ARG A 487 -6.97 -21.22 9.54
CA ARG A 487 -7.09 -21.14 11.00
C ARG A 487 -6.73 -19.76 11.52
N TYR A 488 -5.64 -19.17 11.02
CA TYR A 488 -5.13 -17.88 11.50
C TYR A 488 -6.02 -16.69 11.11
N LYS A 489 -7.04 -16.89 10.27
CA LYS A 489 -8.09 -15.88 10.02
C LYS A 489 -9.09 -15.74 11.17
N LYS A 490 -9.15 -16.75 12.05
CA LYS A 490 -10.20 -16.91 13.07
C LYS A 490 -9.71 -16.67 14.50
N ILE A 491 -8.52 -16.09 14.65
CA ILE A 491 -7.93 -15.81 15.96
C ILE A 491 -8.65 -14.66 16.67
N ASN A 492 -8.58 -14.66 18.00
CA ASN A 492 -9.02 -13.57 18.84
C ASN A 492 -8.00 -12.43 18.80
N THR A 493 -8.35 -11.30 18.19
CA THR A 493 -7.46 -10.12 18.12
C THR A 493 -7.37 -9.36 19.44
N MET A 494 -8.27 -9.62 20.38
CA MET A 494 -8.31 -9.00 21.71
C MET A 494 -7.63 -9.86 22.78
N ALA A 495 -6.85 -10.88 22.36
CA ALA A 495 -6.15 -11.76 23.29
C ALA A 495 -5.12 -10.98 24.13
N THR A 496 -5.09 -11.26 25.42
CA THR A 496 -4.16 -10.66 26.40
C THR A 496 -3.07 -11.64 26.85
N CYS A 497 -3.12 -12.88 26.37
CA CYS A 497 -2.09 -13.89 26.58
C CYS A 497 -2.13 -14.94 25.45
N PRO A 498 -1.06 -15.77 25.27
CA PRO A 498 -0.99 -16.75 24.20
C PRO A 498 -2.16 -17.75 24.17
N THR A 499 -2.65 -18.17 25.35
CA THR A 499 -3.73 -19.16 25.47
C THR A 499 -5.08 -18.65 24.98
N GLU A 500 -5.26 -17.34 24.84
CA GLU A 500 -6.50 -16.71 24.39
C GLU A 500 -6.54 -16.46 22.87
N VAL A 501 -5.42 -16.65 22.17
CA VAL A 501 -5.28 -16.34 20.73
C VAL A 501 -6.22 -17.17 19.88
N TYR A 502 -6.36 -18.45 20.22
CA TYR A 502 -7.11 -19.41 19.44
C TYR A 502 -8.50 -19.64 20.05
N PRO A 503 -9.58 -19.61 19.25
CA PRO A 503 -10.91 -19.94 19.74
C PRO A 503 -10.98 -21.41 20.16
N GLY A 504 -11.72 -21.68 21.24
CA GLY A 504 -11.96 -23.04 21.71
C GLY A 504 -12.94 -23.86 20.85
N GLY A 505 -13.13 -25.12 21.23
CA GLY A 505 -14.07 -26.03 20.59
C GLY A 505 -13.67 -26.43 19.16
N ASP A 506 -14.67 -26.58 18.29
CA ASP A 506 -14.52 -27.12 16.93
C ASP A 506 -14.13 -26.07 15.88
N ALA A 507 -13.86 -24.82 16.29
CA ALA A 507 -13.62 -23.70 15.37
C ALA A 507 -12.38 -23.90 14.46
N LEU A 508 -11.35 -24.58 14.99
CA LEU A 508 -10.08 -24.83 14.30
C LEU A 508 -9.95 -26.26 13.74
N ALA A 509 -11.01 -27.07 13.81
CA ALA A 509 -11.02 -28.42 13.24
C ALA A 509 -10.83 -28.40 11.72
N LEU A 510 -10.30 -29.49 11.16
CA LEU A 510 -9.87 -29.55 9.76
C LEU A 510 -11.01 -29.31 8.77
N HIS A 511 -12.18 -29.89 9.02
CA HIS A 511 -13.34 -29.76 8.12
C HIS A 511 -13.82 -28.31 7.96
N ARG A 512 -13.51 -27.40 8.91
CA ARG A 512 -13.84 -25.97 8.83
C ARG A 512 -12.70 -25.07 8.33
N ASN A 513 -11.51 -25.62 8.11
CA ASN A 513 -10.29 -24.85 7.84
C ASN A 513 -9.45 -25.42 6.67
N CYS A 514 -10.07 -26.20 5.79
CA CYS A 514 -9.40 -26.79 4.61
C CYS A 514 -9.78 -26.12 3.29
N GLU A 515 -10.44 -24.97 3.34
CA GLU A 515 -10.99 -24.31 2.17
C GLU A 515 -9.88 -23.83 1.22
N PHE A 516 -8.82 -23.24 1.75
CA PHE A 516 -7.70 -22.79 0.91
C PHE A 516 -7.03 -23.95 0.16
N LEU A 517 -6.76 -25.07 0.85
CA LEU A 517 -6.17 -26.25 0.22
C LEU A 517 -7.12 -26.88 -0.81
N LYS A 518 -8.41 -26.98 -0.51
CA LYS A 518 -9.44 -27.45 -1.46
C LYS A 518 -9.47 -26.58 -2.71
N GLN A 519 -9.40 -25.25 -2.56
CA GLN A 519 -9.32 -24.34 -3.69
C GLN A 519 -8.03 -24.52 -4.50
N CYS A 520 -6.90 -24.79 -3.85
CA CYS A 520 -5.65 -25.10 -4.56
C CYS A 520 -5.79 -26.37 -5.40
N ILE A 521 -6.32 -27.46 -4.81
CA ILE A 521 -6.58 -28.74 -5.51
C ILE A 521 -7.54 -28.56 -6.69
N ALA A 522 -8.52 -27.68 -6.56
CA ALA A 522 -9.51 -27.43 -7.62
C ALA A 522 -8.98 -26.53 -8.75
N LYS A 523 -8.13 -25.54 -8.44
CA LYS A 523 -7.75 -24.46 -9.37
C LYS A 523 -6.35 -24.60 -9.96
N VAL A 524 -5.42 -25.26 -9.26
CA VAL A 524 -4.07 -25.52 -9.79
C VAL A 524 -4.14 -26.76 -10.69
N PRO A 525 -3.57 -26.75 -11.91
CA PRO A 525 -3.67 -27.88 -12.83
C PRO A 525 -3.17 -29.20 -12.25
N MET A 526 -2.02 -29.16 -11.55
CA MET A 526 -1.44 -30.31 -10.87
C MET A 526 -1.05 -29.96 -9.43
N VAL A 527 -1.50 -30.75 -8.45
CA VAL A 527 -1.06 -30.65 -7.06
C VAL A 527 -0.35 -31.93 -6.67
N ASN A 528 0.92 -31.84 -6.31
CA ASN A 528 1.72 -32.95 -5.83
C ASN A 528 1.89 -32.84 -4.31
N PHE A 529 1.64 -33.93 -3.60
CA PHE A 529 2.03 -34.07 -2.21
C PHE A 529 3.35 -34.83 -2.18
N ILE A 530 4.36 -34.21 -1.57
CA ILE A 530 5.75 -34.67 -1.60
C ILE A 530 6.18 -35.02 -0.18
N ASP A 531 6.81 -36.18 -0.05
CA ASP A 531 7.48 -36.58 1.17
C ASP A 531 8.80 -35.82 1.31
N GLU A 532 8.92 -34.99 2.34
CA GLU A 532 10.09 -34.10 2.52
C GLU A 532 11.41 -34.88 2.65
N ALA A 533 11.40 -36.03 3.32
CA ALA A 533 12.61 -36.83 3.56
C ALA A 533 13.16 -37.47 2.28
N SER A 534 12.29 -37.99 1.41
CA SER A 534 12.69 -38.69 0.18
C SER A 534 12.61 -37.84 -1.09
N GLY A 535 11.90 -36.70 -1.04
CA GLY A 535 11.60 -35.87 -2.21
C GLY A 535 10.61 -36.52 -3.20
N LYS A 536 9.99 -37.66 -2.85
CA LYS A 536 9.09 -38.40 -3.74
C LYS A 536 7.65 -37.92 -3.63
N VAL A 537 6.97 -37.84 -4.78
CA VAL A 537 5.53 -37.61 -4.84
C VAL A 537 4.80 -38.88 -4.42
N TYR A 538 3.94 -38.79 -3.41
CA TYR A 538 3.15 -39.94 -2.94
C TYR A 538 1.67 -39.85 -3.29
N LEU A 539 1.16 -38.64 -3.45
CA LEU A 539 -0.23 -38.37 -3.83
C LEU A 539 -0.25 -37.22 -4.84
N ARG A 540 -1.07 -37.36 -5.88
CA ARG A 540 -1.25 -36.32 -6.89
C ARG A 540 -2.73 -35.99 -7.04
N ALA A 541 -3.06 -34.72 -7.22
CA ALA A 541 -4.37 -34.29 -7.66
C ALA A 541 -4.26 -33.60 -9.02
N THR A 542 -5.06 -34.03 -9.99
CA THR A 542 -5.17 -33.41 -11.31
C THR A 542 -6.63 -33.08 -11.59
N ALA A 543 -6.92 -31.82 -11.91
CA ALA A 543 -8.30 -31.33 -12.08
C ALA A 543 -9.22 -31.72 -10.90
N GLY A 544 -8.73 -31.59 -9.67
CA GLY A 544 -9.45 -31.93 -8.44
C GLY A 544 -9.61 -33.42 -8.14
N ARG A 545 -9.06 -34.33 -8.95
CA ARG A 545 -9.13 -35.78 -8.74
C ARG A 545 -7.81 -36.34 -8.26
N PHE A 546 -7.86 -37.15 -7.21
CA PHE A 546 -6.68 -37.78 -6.63
C PHE A 546 -6.25 -39.05 -7.38
N SER A 547 -4.94 -39.24 -7.48
CA SER A 547 -4.29 -40.49 -7.85
C SER A 547 -3.15 -40.78 -6.85
N VAL A 548 -3.10 -42.01 -6.35
CA VAL A 548 -2.02 -42.47 -5.50
C VAL A 548 -0.80 -42.77 -6.37
N VAL A 549 0.34 -42.18 -6.03
CA VAL A 549 1.61 -42.34 -6.78
C VAL A 549 2.53 -43.32 -6.05
N ASP A 550 2.62 -43.21 -4.72
CA ASP A 550 3.36 -44.13 -3.86
C ASP A 550 2.47 -44.55 -2.69
N PRO A 551 1.82 -45.72 -2.77
CA PRO A 551 0.93 -46.22 -1.72
C PRO A 551 1.64 -46.45 -0.38
N THR A 552 2.93 -46.81 -0.39
CA THR A 552 3.69 -47.08 0.84
C THR A 552 3.93 -45.79 1.61
N ILE A 553 4.35 -44.73 0.91
CA ILE A 553 4.52 -43.42 1.53
C ILE A 553 3.16 -42.85 1.96
N LEU A 554 2.11 -42.97 1.14
CA LEU A 554 0.77 -42.51 1.53
C LEU A 554 0.27 -43.20 2.80
N GLN A 555 0.49 -44.52 2.94
CA GLN A 555 0.10 -45.25 4.14
C GLN A 555 0.87 -44.76 5.37
N ALA A 556 2.18 -44.56 5.26
CA ALA A 556 2.99 -44.01 6.35
C ALA A 556 2.50 -42.60 6.75
N ARG A 557 2.18 -41.75 5.77
CA ARG A 557 1.61 -40.40 6.04
C ARG A 557 0.22 -40.45 6.67
N ARG A 558 -0.56 -41.51 6.47
CA ARG A 558 -1.86 -41.72 7.15
C ARG A 558 -1.72 -42.17 8.61
N GLU A 559 -0.54 -42.55 9.08
CA GLU A 559 -0.30 -42.86 10.49
C GLU A 559 -0.16 -41.58 11.33
N GLU A 560 0.15 -40.44 10.70
CA GLU A 560 0.17 -39.14 11.35
C GLU A 560 -1.26 -38.63 11.58
N GLN A 561 -1.67 -38.47 12.84
CA GLN A 561 -3.07 -38.17 13.24
C GLN A 561 -3.69 -37.00 12.45
N GLY A 562 -2.94 -35.91 12.26
CA GLY A 562 -3.43 -34.73 11.53
C GLY A 562 -3.61 -34.97 10.03
N LEU A 563 -2.74 -35.78 9.41
CA LEU A 563 -2.83 -36.10 7.98
C LEU A 563 -3.90 -37.15 7.68
N ALA A 564 -4.12 -38.10 8.60
CA ALA A 564 -5.21 -39.07 8.49
C ALA A 564 -6.58 -38.39 8.39
N GLU A 565 -6.87 -37.48 9.33
CA GLU A 565 -8.10 -36.69 9.33
C GLU A 565 -8.19 -35.79 8.07
N LEU A 566 -7.08 -35.16 7.68
CA LEU A 566 -7.04 -34.33 6.47
C LEU A 566 -7.40 -35.11 5.21
N PHE A 567 -6.78 -36.27 5.01
CA PHE A 567 -7.03 -37.10 3.84
C PHE A 567 -8.45 -37.65 3.82
N SER A 568 -9.03 -37.95 4.99
CA SER A 568 -10.46 -38.27 5.11
C SER A 568 -11.34 -37.07 4.69
N VAL A 569 -11.04 -35.86 5.16
CA VAL A 569 -11.79 -34.63 4.81
C VAL A 569 -11.68 -34.28 3.32
N LEU A 570 -10.56 -34.61 2.69
CA LEU A 570 -10.31 -34.41 1.26
C LEU A 570 -10.85 -35.57 0.39
N ALA A 571 -11.38 -36.63 0.99
CA ALA A 571 -11.82 -37.85 0.30
C ALA A 571 -10.71 -38.47 -0.58
N VAL A 572 -9.49 -38.53 -0.06
CA VAL A 572 -8.35 -39.18 -0.72
C VAL A 572 -8.59 -40.69 -0.76
N PRO A 573 -8.39 -41.36 -1.91
CA PRO A 573 -8.59 -42.80 -2.03
C PRO A 573 -7.63 -43.59 -1.13
N GLU A 574 -8.07 -44.79 -0.73
CA GLU A 574 -7.26 -45.75 0.03
C GLU A 574 -6.19 -46.43 -0.84
N ARG A 575 -6.39 -46.47 -2.17
CA ARG A 575 -5.50 -47.12 -3.14
C ARG A 575 -5.43 -46.36 -4.46
#